data_AF-A0A1G1XQ97-F1
#
_entry.id   AF-A0A1G1XQ97-F1
#
_cell.length_a   1.000
_cell.length_b   1.000
_cell.length_c   1.000
_cell.angle_alpha   90.00
_cell.angle_beta   90.00
_cell.angle_gamma   90.00
#
_symmetry.space_group_name_H-M   'P 1'
#
loop_
_entity.id
_entity.type
_entity.pdbx_description
1 polymer ?
#
loop_
_entity_poly.entity_id
_entity_poly.type
_entity_poly.pdbx_seq_one_letter_code
_entity_poly.pdbx_strand_id
1 'polypeptide(L)'
;MIPMVVIAALVVSFLTILGNVKYLKGIIQGQVIPTKATWIIFCTVTSLSVSSFLTVRFDLVSGAGVVTDFSVASLVLLTTLIKFRREKLRLNSFEKYYLLAACGCLVFWLLSSNPFVTNILVQMLLTLGYIPTIHNILVTKRSTESKFAWSMWILATVLSFYPALVNHNFLALIYASRGLVMGSTVLALTFKFPALPRIS
;
A
#
# COMPACT_ATOMS: atom_id res chain seq x y z
N MET A 1 4.96 -0.30 -32.82
CA MET A 1 3.71 -0.75 -32.19
C MET A 1 3.96 -0.91 -30.70
N ILE A 2 3.22 -0.22 -29.83
CA ILE A 2 3.44 -0.30 -28.36
C ILE A 2 2.92 -1.66 -27.88
N PRO A 3 3.70 -2.44 -27.10
CA PRO A 3 3.23 -3.72 -26.56
C PRO A 3 2.01 -3.53 -25.65
N MET A 4 1.02 -4.43 -25.74
CA MET A 4 -0.20 -4.37 -24.93
C MET A 4 0.09 -4.37 -23.41
N VAL A 5 1.17 -5.03 -22.99
CA VAL A 5 1.67 -5.04 -21.60
C VAL A 5 2.06 -3.63 -21.12
N VAL A 6 2.65 -2.82 -22.01
CA VAL A 6 3.04 -1.43 -21.69
C VAL A 6 1.79 -0.56 -21.54
N ILE A 7 0.79 -0.73 -22.41
CA ILE A 7 -0.48 -0.02 -22.30
C ILE A 7 -1.17 -0.35 -20.97
N ALA A 8 -1.21 -1.63 -20.58
CA ALA A 8 -1.77 -2.04 -19.31
C ALA A 8 -1.03 -1.41 -18.12
N ALA A 9 0.31 -1.40 -18.13
CA ALA A 9 1.11 -0.78 -17.09
C ALA A 9 0.84 0.74 -16.97
N LEU A 10 0.68 1.44 -18.09
CA LEU A 10 0.33 2.87 -18.11
C LEU A 10 -1.05 3.13 -17.50
N VAL A 11 -2.05 2.30 -17.83
CA VAL A 11 -3.39 2.42 -17.25
C VAL A 11 -3.38 2.16 -15.74
N VAL A 12 -2.68 1.11 -15.29
CA VAL A 12 -2.49 0.80 -13.86
C VAL A 12 -1.86 1.98 -13.13
N SER A 13 -0.81 2.56 -13.70
CA SER A 13 -0.09 3.70 -13.11
C SER A 13 -1.00 4.93 -13.04
N PHE A 14 -1.74 5.23 -14.11
CA PHE A 14 -2.69 6.34 -14.17
C PHE A 14 -3.79 6.23 -13.10
N LEU A 15 -4.43 5.07 -12.97
CA LEU A 15 -5.47 4.84 -11.97
C LEU A 15 -4.92 4.98 -10.54
N THR A 16 -3.71 4.47 -10.31
CA THR A 16 -3.04 4.57 -9.02
C THR A 16 -2.76 6.03 -8.66
N ILE A 17 -2.21 6.81 -9.61
CA ILE A 17 -1.96 8.25 -9.44
C ILE A 17 -3.27 9.00 -9.17
N LEU A 18 -4.33 8.71 -9.94
CA LEU A 18 -5.64 9.34 -9.75
C LEU A 18 -6.22 9.08 -8.35
N GLY A 19 -6.14 7.82 -7.88
CA GLY A 19 -6.50 7.44 -6.53
C GLY A 19 -5.70 8.21 -5.47
N ASN A 20 -4.38 8.29 -5.65
CA ASN A 20 -3.46 8.99 -4.75
C ASN A 20 -3.79 10.48 -4.64
N VAL A 21 -3.94 11.17 -5.76
CA VAL A 21 -4.23 12.61 -5.79
C VAL A 21 -5.51 12.90 -5.01
N LYS A 22 -6.55 12.08 -5.19
CA LYS A 22 -7.81 12.23 -4.46
C LYS A 22 -7.67 11.89 -2.97
N TYR A 23 -6.89 10.87 -2.62
CA TYR A 23 -6.61 10.52 -1.23
C TYR A 23 -5.87 11.65 -0.50
N LEU A 24 -4.79 12.16 -1.09
CA LEU A 24 -3.99 13.27 -0.55
C LEU A 24 -4.82 14.54 -0.40
N LYS A 25 -5.63 14.89 -1.42
CA LYS A 25 -6.57 16.01 -1.32
C LYS A 25 -7.56 15.81 -0.17
N GLY A 26 -8.06 14.60 0.01
CA GLY A 26 -8.95 14.24 1.13
C GLY A 26 -8.29 14.43 2.49
N ILE A 27 -7.01 14.10 2.64
CA ILE A 27 -6.24 14.33 3.88
C ILE A 27 -6.09 15.83 4.15
N ILE A 28 -5.67 16.59 3.13
CA ILE A 28 -5.47 18.04 3.26
C ILE A 28 -6.78 18.73 3.66
N GLN A 29 -7.91 18.26 3.12
CA GLN A 29 -9.25 18.74 3.43
C GLN A 29 -9.87 18.18 4.73
N GLY A 30 -9.17 17.29 5.45
CA GLY A 30 -9.68 16.67 6.68
C GLY A 30 -10.86 15.69 6.47
N GLN A 31 -11.11 15.27 5.23
CA GLN A 31 -12.15 14.30 4.88
C GLN A 31 -11.65 12.86 5.04
N VAL A 32 -10.34 12.67 4.99
CA VAL A 32 -9.66 11.40 5.18
C VAL A 32 -8.72 11.57 6.38
N ILE A 33 -8.80 10.63 7.32
CA ILE A 33 -7.95 10.60 8.52
C ILE A 33 -7.22 9.26 8.51
N PRO A 34 -6.09 9.18 7.81
CA PRO A 34 -5.39 7.92 7.63
C PRO A 34 -4.84 7.41 8.96
N THR A 35 -4.90 6.09 9.15
CA THR A 35 -4.28 5.48 10.34
C THR A 35 -2.76 5.57 10.22
N LYS A 36 -2.11 6.41 11.05
CA LYS A 36 -0.66 6.67 10.97
C LYS A 36 0.17 5.39 10.97
N ALA A 37 -0.20 4.41 11.80
CA ALA A 37 0.49 3.13 11.90
C ALA A 37 0.52 2.37 10.57
N THR A 38 -0.61 2.25 9.87
CA THR A 38 -0.71 1.63 8.53
C THR A 38 0.32 2.23 7.57
N TRP A 39 0.41 3.55 7.51
CA TRP A 39 1.26 4.23 6.54
C TRP A 39 2.73 4.22 6.91
N ILE A 40 3.07 4.21 8.20
CA ILE A 40 4.44 3.93 8.67
C ILE A 40 4.84 2.53 8.22
N ILE A 41 3.99 1.55 8.51
CA ILE A 41 4.19 0.15 8.18
C ILE A 41 4.37 -0.04 6.66
N PHE A 42 3.45 0.50 5.85
CA PHE A 42 3.54 0.41 4.40
C PHE A 42 4.80 1.08 3.88
N CYS A 43 5.15 2.27 4.37
CA CYS A 43 6.38 2.96 3.96
C CYS A 43 7.63 2.11 4.26
N THR A 44 7.73 1.54 5.48
CA THR A 44 8.86 0.68 5.87
C THR A 44 8.98 -0.58 5.02
N VAL A 45 7.86 -1.23 4.69
CA VAL A 45 7.93 -2.50 3.96
C VAL A 45 8.05 -2.29 2.45
N THR A 46 7.43 -1.25 1.89
CA THR A 46 7.60 -0.90 0.48
C THR A 46 9.00 -0.35 0.19
N SER A 47 9.66 0.33 1.14
CA SER A 47 11.08 0.69 0.98
C SER A 47 11.97 -0.55 0.87
N LEU A 48 11.74 -1.57 1.70
CA LEU A 48 12.41 -2.87 1.58
C LEU A 48 12.16 -3.51 0.20
N SER A 49 10.91 -3.51 -0.27
CA SER A 49 10.58 -4.03 -1.60
C SER A 49 11.32 -3.30 -2.72
N VAL A 50 11.37 -1.96 -2.67
CA VAL A 50 12.07 -1.16 -3.68
C VAL A 50 13.58 -1.44 -3.62
N SER A 51 14.19 -1.44 -2.42
CA SER A 51 15.63 -1.71 -2.27
C SER A 51 16.01 -3.12 -2.76
N SER A 52 15.19 -4.13 -2.48
CA SER A 52 15.41 -5.49 -2.99
C SER A 52 15.20 -5.58 -4.51
N PHE A 53 14.21 -4.87 -5.05
CA PHE A 53 13.95 -4.86 -6.49
C PHE A 53 15.08 -4.19 -7.28
N LEU A 54 15.52 -2.99 -6.85
CA LEU A 54 16.55 -2.20 -7.53
C LEU A 54 17.92 -2.88 -7.57
N THR A 55 18.20 -3.78 -6.63
CA THR A 55 19.47 -4.52 -6.57
C THR A 55 19.49 -5.76 -7.46
N VAL A 56 18.34 -6.30 -7.85
CA VAL A 56 18.24 -7.51 -8.70
C VAL A 56 18.10 -7.15 -10.17
N ARG A 57 17.21 -6.21 -10.53
CA ARG A 57 17.03 -5.72 -11.90
C ARG A 57 16.50 -4.29 -11.88
N PHE A 58 17.21 -3.36 -12.51
CA PHE A 58 16.70 -2.02 -12.75
C PHE A 58 15.78 -2.02 -13.98
N ASP A 59 14.58 -2.58 -13.83
CA ASP A 59 13.51 -2.51 -14.84
C ASP A 59 12.32 -1.74 -14.28
N LEU A 60 12.24 -0.45 -14.61
CA LEU A 60 11.17 0.43 -14.15
C LEU A 60 9.78 0.03 -14.68
N VAL A 61 9.69 -0.74 -15.77
CA VAL A 61 8.40 -1.19 -16.33
C VAL A 61 7.84 -2.33 -15.49
N SER A 62 8.66 -3.35 -15.20
CA SER A 62 8.26 -4.45 -14.32
C SER A 62 8.16 -4.03 -12.85
N GLY A 63 8.94 -3.02 -12.43
CA GLY A 63 8.98 -2.47 -11.08
C GLY A 63 7.99 -1.34 -10.81
N ALA A 64 7.22 -0.90 -11.81
CA ALA A 64 6.35 0.27 -11.72
C ALA A 64 5.39 0.19 -10.53
N GLY A 65 4.80 -0.98 -10.26
CA GLY A 65 3.89 -1.17 -9.13
C GLY A 65 4.58 -0.98 -7.77
N VAL A 66 5.78 -1.54 -7.60
CA VAL A 66 6.53 -1.48 -6.34
C VAL A 66 7.02 -0.05 -6.07
N VAL A 67 7.55 0.63 -7.10
CA VAL A 67 8.01 2.02 -7.00
C VAL A 67 6.84 2.98 -6.76
N THR A 68 5.71 2.75 -7.44
CA THR A 68 4.51 3.55 -7.26
C THR A 68 3.99 3.40 -5.83
N ASP A 69 3.88 2.18 -5.31
CA ASP A 69 3.36 1.94 -3.95
C ASP A 69 4.26 2.52 -2.86
N PHE A 70 5.57 2.45 -3.01
CA PHE A 70 6.49 3.17 -2.11
C PHE A 70 6.27 4.68 -2.17
N SER A 71 6.10 5.23 -3.37
CA SER A 71 5.82 6.66 -3.56
C SER A 71 4.49 7.06 -2.92
N VAL A 72 3.43 6.25 -3.09
CA VAL A 72 2.13 6.44 -2.45
C VAL A 72 2.28 6.45 -0.94
N ALA A 73 2.87 5.39 -0.39
CA ALA A 73 2.98 5.20 1.04
C ALA A 73 3.78 6.35 1.69
N SER A 74 4.87 6.76 1.05
CA SER A 74 5.70 7.88 1.50
C SER A 74 4.94 9.20 1.47
N LEU A 75 4.26 9.53 0.37
CA LEU A 75 3.50 10.78 0.24
C LEU A 75 2.32 10.85 1.21
N VAL A 76 1.58 9.75 1.36
CA VAL A 76 0.47 9.68 2.32
C VAL A 76 0.99 9.81 3.74
N LEU A 77 2.07 9.10 4.10
CA LEU A 77 2.67 9.21 5.42
C LEU A 77 3.12 10.63 5.71
N LEU A 78 3.90 11.25 4.83
CA LEU A 78 4.39 12.62 4.99
C LEU A 78 3.23 13.61 5.14
N THR A 79 2.22 13.53 4.26
CA THR A 79 1.05 14.42 4.31
C THR A 79 0.28 14.25 5.61
N THR A 80 0.12 13.00 6.07
CA THR A 80 -0.55 12.68 7.34
C THR A 80 0.23 13.23 8.53
N LEU A 81 1.56 13.04 8.56
CA LEU A 81 2.42 13.53 9.64
C LEU A 81 2.44 15.07 9.69
N ILE A 82 2.45 15.75 8.55
CA ILE A 82 2.41 17.22 8.49
C ILE A 82 1.04 17.73 8.94
N LYS A 83 -0.06 17.19 8.38
CA LYS A 83 -1.43 17.63 8.67
C LYS A 83 -1.81 17.39 10.13
N PHE A 84 -1.45 16.22 10.67
CA PHE A 84 -1.82 15.77 12.02
C PHE A 84 -0.62 15.78 12.99
N ARG A 85 0.34 16.71 12.81
CA ARG A 85 1.58 16.80 13.59
C ARG A 85 1.39 16.96 15.10
N ARG A 86 0.26 17.55 15.52
CA ARG A 86 -0.07 17.79 16.94
C ARG A 86 -0.65 16.56 17.63
N GLU A 87 -1.12 15.58 16.87
CA GLU A 87 -1.64 14.33 17.42
C GLU A 87 -0.50 13.38 17.75
N LYS A 88 -0.46 12.87 18.99
CA LYS A 88 0.56 11.92 19.42
C LYS A 88 0.48 10.63 18.59
N LEU A 89 1.61 10.19 18.07
CA LEU A 89 1.74 8.84 17.51
C LEU A 89 1.66 7.85 18.69
N ARG A 90 0.61 7.04 18.73
CA ARG A 90 0.44 6.00 19.74
C ARG A 90 0.56 4.65 19.05
N LEU A 91 1.74 4.05 19.16
CA LEU A 91 1.97 2.69 18.68
C LEU A 91 1.53 1.68 19.75
N ASN A 92 0.61 0.81 19.41
CA ASN A 92 0.22 -0.31 20.27
C ASN A 92 1.29 -1.42 20.25
N SER A 93 1.16 -2.41 21.13
CA SER A 93 2.15 -3.50 21.22
C SER A 93 2.25 -4.30 19.91
N PHE A 94 1.13 -4.52 19.21
CA PHE A 94 1.11 -5.22 17.92
C PHE A 94 1.94 -4.48 16.85
N GLU A 95 1.78 -3.17 16.74
CA GLU A 95 2.52 -2.33 15.79
C GLU A 95 4.02 -2.31 16.09
N LYS A 96 4.42 -2.37 17.37
CA LYS A 96 5.83 -2.50 17.77
C LYS A 96 6.41 -3.84 17.34
N TYR A 97 5.72 -4.96 17.61
CA TYR A 97 6.16 -6.28 17.15
C TYR A 97 6.21 -6.37 15.63
N TYR A 98 5.26 -5.74 14.95
CA TYR A 98 5.25 -5.66 13.50
C TYR A 98 6.46 -4.90 12.94
N LEU A 99 6.78 -3.72 13.49
CA LEU A 99 7.96 -2.96 13.08
C LEU A 99 9.24 -3.75 13.35
N LEU A 100 9.32 -4.47 14.46
CA LEU A 100 10.43 -5.37 14.76
C LEU A 100 10.53 -6.51 13.72
N ALA A 101 9.41 -7.11 13.32
CA ALA A 101 9.38 -8.14 12.29
C ALA A 101 9.82 -7.58 10.91
N ALA A 102 9.44 -6.34 10.58
CA ALA A 102 9.90 -5.65 9.38
C ALA A 102 11.43 -5.42 9.41
N CYS A 103 11.98 -5.00 10.55
CA CYS A 103 13.43 -4.93 10.76
C CYS A 103 14.10 -6.30 10.62
N GLY A 104 13.48 -7.37 11.16
CA GLY A 104 13.97 -8.75 10.98
C GLY A 104 14.02 -9.17 9.51
N CYS A 105 13.01 -8.82 8.72
CA CYS A 105 12.99 -9.09 7.28
C CYS A 105 14.07 -8.30 6.52
N LEU A 106 14.35 -7.06 6.94
CA LEU A 106 15.47 -6.28 6.42
C LEU A 106 16.81 -6.97 6.69
N VAL A 107 17.05 -7.41 7.94
CA VAL A 107 18.28 -8.14 8.31
C VAL A 107 18.39 -9.43 7.51
N PHE A 108 17.30 -10.20 7.40
CA PHE A 108 17.27 -11.42 6.60
C PHE A 108 17.63 -11.15 5.13
N TRP A 109 17.11 -10.08 4.53
CA TRP A 109 17.45 -9.69 3.17
C TRP A 109 18.95 -9.40 3.02
N LEU A 110 19.52 -8.62 3.94
CA LEU A 110 20.95 -8.27 3.91
C LEU A 110 21.87 -9.49 4.04
N LEU A 111 21.47 -10.51 4.79
CA LEU A 111 22.28 -11.71 5.00
C LEU A 111 22.07 -12.78 3.92
N SER A 112 20.82 -13.05 3.54
CA SER A 112 20.51 -14.15 2.62
C SER A 112 20.63 -13.77 1.15
N SER A 113 20.39 -12.49 0.81
CA SER A 113 20.23 -12.00 -0.55
C SER A 113 19.29 -12.87 -1.41
N ASN A 114 18.34 -13.59 -0.79
CA ASN A 114 17.40 -14.46 -1.49
C ASN A 114 16.12 -13.66 -1.84
N PRO A 115 15.95 -13.25 -3.11
CA PRO A 115 14.86 -12.35 -3.49
C PRO A 115 13.49 -13.00 -3.36
N PHE A 116 13.39 -14.32 -3.53
CA PHE A 116 12.11 -15.03 -3.46
C PHE A 116 11.58 -15.04 -2.03
N VAL A 117 12.39 -15.50 -1.07
CA VAL A 117 11.98 -15.60 0.35
C VAL A 117 11.69 -14.21 0.92
N THR A 118 12.54 -13.23 0.61
CA THR A 118 12.32 -11.84 1.05
C THR A 118 11.01 -11.29 0.48
N ASN A 119 10.69 -11.51 -0.80
CA ASN A 119 9.43 -11.05 -1.35
C ASN A 119 8.22 -11.68 -0.65
N ILE A 120 8.25 -12.98 -0.36
CA ILE A 120 7.16 -13.65 0.38
C ILE A 120 6.98 -13.05 1.78
N LEU A 121 8.08 -12.86 2.53
CA LEU A 121 8.04 -12.23 3.85
C LEU A 121 7.47 -10.81 3.78
N VAL A 122 7.87 -10.03 2.78
CA VAL A 122 7.32 -8.69 2.52
C VAL A 122 5.83 -8.76 2.21
N GLN A 123 5.35 -9.71 1.42
CA GLN A 123 3.90 -9.85 1.16
C GLN A 123 3.11 -10.16 2.44
N MET A 124 3.65 -11.02 3.32
CA MET A 124 3.04 -11.30 4.62
C MET A 124 2.98 -10.04 5.48
N LEU A 125 4.08 -9.30 5.57
CA LEU A 125 4.14 -8.04 6.28
C LEU A 125 3.12 -7.04 5.74
N LEU A 126 3.12 -6.78 4.42
CA LEU A 126 2.16 -5.87 3.81
C LEU A 126 0.70 -6.27 4.06
N THR A 127 0.40 -7.56 4.15
CA THR A 127 -0.94 -8.04 4.54
C THR A 127 -1.30 -7.60 5.95
N LEU A 128 -0.41 -7.83 6.93
CA LEU A 128 -0.61 -7.38 8.31
C LEU A 128 -0.64 -5.85 8.43
N GLY A 129 -0.01 -5.13 7.50
CA GLY A 129 -0.05 -3.67 7.46
C GLY A 129 -1.44 -3.05 7.24
N TYR A 130 -2.40 -3.80 6.71
CA TYR A 130 -3.80 -3.35 6.62
C TYR A 130 -4.56 -3.46 7.95
N ILE A 131 -4.04 -4.24 8.92
CA ILE A 131 -4.73 -4.51 10.18
C ILE A 131 -5.05 -3.23 10.95
N PRO A 132 -4.15 -2.25 11.12
CA PRO A 132 -4.49 -1.03 11.85
C PRO A 132 -5.64 -0.25 11.20
N THR A 133 -5.68 -0.15 9.87
CA THR A 133 -6.80 0.49 9.15
C THR A 133 -8.10 -0.28 9.34
N ILE A 134 -8.08 -1.61 9.16
CA ILE A 134 -9.26 -2.47 9.34
C ILE A 134 -9.77 -2.38 10.78
N HIS A 135 -8.88 -2.51 11.76
CA HIS A 135 -9.17 -2.41 13.18
C HIS A 135 -9.77 -1.04 13.52
N ASN A 136 -9.18 0.06 13.02
CA ASN A 136 -9.69 1.40 13.25
C ASN A 136 -11.13 1.56 12.74
N ILE A 137 -11.43 1.09 11.52
CA ILE A 137 -12.79 1.15 10.96
C ILE A 137 -13.76 0.29 11.78
N LEU A 138 -13.34 -0.92 12.17
CA LEU A 138 -14.18 -1.86 12.92
C LEU A 138 -14.49 -1.41 14.35
N VAL A 139 -13.54 -0.75 15.02
CA VAL A 139 -13.69 -0.24 16.39
C VAL A 139 -14.48 1.06 16.40
N THR A 140 -14.15 2.00 15.51
CA THR A 140 -14.85 3.30 15.46
C THR A 140 -16.22 3.23 14.81
N LYS A 141 -16.51 2.14 14.07
CA LYS A 141 -17.71 1.97 13.23
C LYS A 141 -17.92 3.14 12.25
N ARG A 142 -16.83 3.77 11.84
CA ARG A 142 -16.79 4.93 10.94
C ARG A 142 -15.67 4.74 9.91
N SER A 143 -15.92 5.20 8.69
CA SER A 143 -14.88 5.23 7.67
C SER A 143 -14.10 6.54 7.74
N THR A 144 -12.80 6.44 8.01
CA THR A 144 -11.83 7.54 7.87
C THR A 144 -11.16 7.55 6.49
N GLU A 145 -11.52 6.59 5.64
CA GLU A 145 -10.85 6.27 4.38
C GLU A 145 -11.65 6.76 3.16
N SER A 146 -10.96 7.07 2.06
CA SER A 146 -11.60 7.53 0.83
C SER A 146 -12.10 6.38 -0.03
N LYS A 147 -13.43 6.25 -0.17
CA LYS A 147 -14.08 5.28 -1.08
C LYS A 147 -13.51 5.33 -2.49
N PHE A 148 -13.37 6.54 -3.03
CA PHE A 148 -12.90 6.75 -4.39
C PHE A 148 -11.47 6.24 -4.59
N ALA A 149 -10.55 6.57 -3.67
CA ALA A 149 -9.16 6.16 -3.79
C ALA A 149 -9.00 4.64 -3.71
N TRP A 150 -9.66 4.00 -2.74
CA TRP A 150 -9.65 2.55 -2.59
C TRP A 150 -10.25 1.84 -3.80
N SER A 151 -11.32 2.37 -4.41
CA SER A 151 -11.85 1.85 -5.68
C SER A 151 -10.84 1.94 -6.83
N MET A 152 -10.13 3.06 -6.97
CA MET A 152 -9.13 3.24 -8.01
C MET A 152 -7.93 2.29 -7.83
N TRP A 153 -7.45 2.10 -6.59
CA TRP A 153 -6.36 1.17 -6.30
C TRP A 153 -6.74 -0.30 -6.54
N ILE A 154 -7.98 -0.70 -6.21
CA ILE A 154 -8.46 -2.05 -6.53
C ILE A 154 -8.57 -2.25 -8.03
N LEU A 155 -9.12 -1.27 -8.75
CA LEU A 155 -9.21 -1.35 -10.21
C LEU A 155 -7.82 -1.46 -10.85
N ALA A 156 -6.86 -0.66 -10.40
CA ALA A 156 -5.46 -0.76 -10.81
C ALA A 156 -4.88 -2.15 -10.49
N THR A 157 -5.18 -2.70 -9.31
CA THR A 157 -4.74 -4.03 -8.90
C THR A 157 -5.31 -5.13 -9.79
N VAL A 158 -6.60 -5.09 -10.11
CA VAL A 158 -7.25 -6.04 -11.04
C VAL A 158 -6.57 -6.00 -12.41
N LEU A 159 -6.33 -4.80 -12.94
CA LEU A 159 -5.66 -4.64 -14.23
C LEU A 159 -4.18 -5.07 -14.21
N SER A 160 -3.53 -5.06 -13.04
CA SER A 160 -2.14 -5.52 -12.89
C SER A 160 -1.96 -7.04 -13.03
N PHE A 161 -3.04 -7.83 -12.97
CA PHE A 161 -2.96 -9.27 -13.23
C PHE A 161 -2.57 -9.60 -14.66
N TYR A 162 -3.03 -8.83 -15.64
CA TYR A 162 -2.71 -9.07 -17.06
C TYR A 162 -1.19 -9.07 -17.34
N PRO A 163 -0.43 -8.00 -17.02
CA PRO A 163 1.02 -8.00 -17.24
C PRO A 163 1.74 -9.04 -16.36
N ALA A 164 1.21 -9.40 -15.19
CA ALA A 164 1.78 -10.43 -14.34
C ALA A 164 1.65 -11.84 -14.96
N LEU A 165 0.49 -12.16 -15.54
CA LEU A 165 0.22 -13.43 -16.22
C LEU A 165 1.04 -13.58 -17.50
N VAL A 166 1.05 -12.56 -18.36
CA VAL A 166 1.76 -12.60 -19.66
C VAL A 166 3.27 -12.78 -19.47
N ASN A 167 3.84 -12.17 -18.42
CA ASN A 167 5.28 -12.29 -18.13
C ASN A 167 5.63 -13.49 -17.23
N HIS A 168 4.67 -14.37 -16.91
CA HIS A 168 4.84 -15.50 -15.99
C HIS A 168 5.46 -15.10 -14.63
N ASN A 169 5.17 -13.89 -14.15
CA ASN A 169 5.77 -13.35 -12.94
C ASN A 169 4.94 -13.75 -11.71
N PHE A 170 5.29 -14.88 -11.12
CA PHE A 170 4.60 -15.45 -9.96
C PHE A 170 4.57 -14.50 -8.75
N LEU A 171 5.66 -13.74 -8.51
CA LEU A 171 5.72 -12.78 -7.40
C LEU A 171 4.74 -11.62 -7.60
N ALA A 172 4.61 -11.12 -8.84
CA ALA A 172 3.62 -10.10 -9.17
C ALA A 172 2.18 -10.60 -9.03
N LEU A 173 1.91 -11.89 -9.28
CA LEU A 173 0.60 -12.48 -9.05
C LEU A 173 0.25 -12.55 -7.56
N ILE A 174 1.20 -12.96 -6.71
CA ILE A 174 0.99 -12.95 -5.24
C ILE A 174 0.75 -11.51 -4.77
N TYR A 175 1.53 -10.56 -5.28
CA TYR A 175 1.37 -9.14 -4.99
C TYR A 175 -0.04 -8.64 -5.30
N ALA A 176 -0.50 -8.87 -6.53
CA ALA A 176 -1.80 -8.43 -6.99
C ALA A 176 -2.94 -9.13 -6.24
N SER A 177 -2.81 -10.43 -5.96
CA SER A 177 -3.79 -11.21 -5.20
C SER A 177 -3.95 -10.67 -3.78
N ARG A 178 -2.84 -10.40 -3.10
CA ARG A 178 -2.83 -9.81 -1.76
C ARG A 178 -3.47 -8.42 -1.77
N GLY A 179 -3.07 -7.56 -2.72
CA GLY A 179 -3.64 -6.22 -2.88
C GLY A 179 -5.15 -6.26 -3.13
N LEU A 180 -5.62 -7.22 -3.93
CA LEU A 180 -7.03 -7.40 -4.25
C LEU A 180 -7.83 -7.82 -3.01
N VAL A 181 -7.37 -8.84 -2.27
CA VAL A 181 -8.07 -9.34 -1.08
C VAL A 181 -8.12 -8.28 0.02
N MET A 182 -6.96 -7.70 0.36
CA MET A 182 -6.87 -6.74 1.46
C MET A 182 -7.49 -5.39 1.10
N GLY A 183 -7.26 -4.90 -0.13
CA GLY A 183 -7.88 -3.69 -0.64
C GLY A 183 -9.40 -3.81 -0.67
N SER A 184 -9.93 -4.91 -1.19
CA SER A 184 -11.38 -5.15 -1.22
C SER A 184 -11.98 -5.21 0.18
N THR A 185 -11.25 -5.79 1.15
CA THR A 185 -11.67 -5.80 2.56
C THR A 185 -11.81 -4.38 3.11
N VAL A 186 -10.80 -3.53 2.91
CA VAL A 186 -10.88 -2.13 3.35
C VAL A 186 -12.00 -1.39 2.63
N LEU A 187 -12.11 -1.53 1.31
CA LEU A 187 -13.16 -0.88 0.53
C LEU A 187 -14.56 -1.29 1.02
N ALA A 188 -14.79 -2.58 1.23
CA ALA A 188 -16.06 -3.10 1.72
C ALA A 188 -16.42 -2.52 3.10
N LEU A 189 -15.45 -2.44 4.01
CA LEU A 189 -15.64 -1.82 5.32
C LEU A 189 -15.93 -0.31 5.20
N THR A 190 -15.21 0.39 4.33
CA THR A 190 -15.41 1.81 4.02
C THR A 190 -16.78 2.10 3.41
N PHE A 191 -17.37 1.17 2.64
CA PHE A 191 -18.75 1.27 2.18
C PHE A 191 -19.77 0.93 3.27
N LYS A 192 -19.50 -0.08 4.09
CA LYS A 192 -20.39 -0.55 5.17
C LYS A 192 -20.59 0.50 6.25
N PHE A 193 -19.54 1.25 6.61
CA PHE A 193 -19.60 2.24 7.68
C PHE A 193 -19.72 3.68 7.15
N PRO A 194 -20.51 4.55 7.80
CA PRO A 194 -20.63 5.93 7.38
C PRO A 194 -19.31 6.68 7.55
N ALA A 195 -19.07 7.66 6.68
CA ALA A 195 -17.91 8.51 6.77
C ALA A 195 -17.89 9.28 8.11
N LEU A 196 -16.70 9.60 8.60
CA LEU A 196 -16.57 10.52 9.73
C LEU A 196 -17.13 11.91 9.36
N PRO A 197 -17.74 12.62 10.32
CA PRO A 197 -18.10 14.02 10.13
C PRO A 197 -16.83 14.82 9.78
N ARG A 198 -16.96 15.79 8.88
CA ARG A 198 -15.84 16.70 8.58
C ARG A 198 -15.46 17.44 9.85
N ILE A 199 -14.18 17.43 10.19
CA ILE A 199 -13.63 18.28 11.24
C ILE A 199 -13.57 19.69 10.65
N SER A 200 -14.49 20.55 11.07
CA SER A 200 -14.54 21.99 10.74
C SER A 200 -13.45 22.76 11.46
#